data_AF-A0A4R4IE10-F1
#
_entry.id   AF-A0A4R4IE10-F1
#
_cell.length_a   1.000
_cell.length_b   1.000
_cell.length_c   1.000
_cell.angle_alpha   90.00
_cell.angle_beta   90.00
_cell.angle_gamma   90.00
#
_symmetry.space_group_name_H-M   'P 1'
#
loop_
_entity.id
_entity.type
_entity.pdbx_description
1 polymer ?
#
loop_
_entity_poly.entity_id
_entity_poly.type
_entity_poly.pdbx_seq_one_letter_code
_entity_poly.pdbx_strand_id
1 'polypeptide(L)'
;MRNAPHLLINTPDIEIWPGGLLHARSNHDARVLARASHVLRRKQDGRYLAAQLAGGLMPLLPRLADAAGINEALAALDTRLTQPARIPPPPGTLPLDRLQQRLDQLGLDELRYAERTGLALVAEPAHLALAGFDRYRRPLWLTRAAARAWQRLQQAAAVDGIALEAISGYRSHAYQLGIFERKQARGLSVEQILTVNAAPGYSEHHGGNALDISSPGEPAAEESFEHTAAFAWLQLHAATFGFHMSYPRDNPHGIVYEPWHWCLASRDDAPN
;
A
#
# COMPACT_ATOMS: atom_id res chain seq x y z
N MET A 1 1.01 3.71 29.06
CA MET A 1 0.10 2.82 28.29
C MET A 1 0.47 2.91 26.82
N ARG A 2 0.90 1.82 26.16
CA ARG A 2 1.12 1.84 24.69
C ARG A 2 -0.25 1.89 24.01
N ASN A 3 -0.54 2.96 23.27
CA ASN A 3 -1.74 3.03 22.43
C ASN A 3 -1.73 1.84 21.45
N ALA A 4 -2.90 1.25 21.20
CA ALA A 4 -3.03 0.20 20.21
C ALA A 4 -2.56 0.75 18.84
N PRO A 5 -1.84 -0.05 18.03
CA PRO A 5 -1.36 0.42 16.73
C PRO A 5 -2.53 0.77 15.82
N HIS A 6 -2.41 1.88 15.09
CA HIS A 6 -3.34 2.21 14.01
C HIS A 6 -3.25 1.12 12.94
N LEU A 7 -4.41 0.54 12.63
CA LEU A 7 -4.55 -0.58 11.72
C LEU A 7 -5.51 -0.19 10.60
N LEU A 8 -5.08 -0.39 9.37
CA LEU A 8 -5.96 -0.38 8.21
C LEU A 8 -6.51 -1.80 8.04
N ILE A 9 -7.84 -1.95 8.07
CA ILE A 9 -8.49 -3.22 7.73
C ILE A 9 -8.86 -3.14 6.26
N ASN A 10 -8.51 -4.19 5.54
CA ASN A 10 -8.58 -4.23 4.10
C ASN A 10 -9.64 -5.26 3.68
N THR A 11 -10.57 -4.87 2.82
CA THR A 11 -11.49 -5.79 2.13
C THR A 11 -11.40 -5.57 0.62
N PRO A 12 -11.96 -6.44 -0.24
CA PRO A 12 -11.78 -6.32 -1.70
C PRO A 12 -12.11 -4.95 -2.30
N ASP A 13 -13.14 -4.25 -1.79
CA ASP A 13 -13.59 -2.94 -2.31
C ASP A 13 -13.38 -1.77 -1.36
N ILE A 14 -13.36 -2.02 -0.05
CA ILE A 14 -13.48 -1.00 0.97
C ILE A 14 -12.32 -1.16 1.96
N GLU A 15 -11.67 -0.05 2.23
CA GLU A 15 -10.72 0.08 3.32
C GLU A 15 -11.43 0.65 4.53
N ILE A 16 -11.16 0.11 5.71
CA ILE A 16 -11.64 0.64 6.98
C ILE A 16 -10.45 1.31 7.66
N TRP A 17 -10.42 2.64 7.55
CA TRP A 17 -9.35 3.47 8.06
C TRP A 17 -9.59 3.78 9.53
N PRO A 18 -8.54 3.80 10.38
CA PRO A 18 -8.69 4.33 11.72
C PRO A 18 -8.88 5.86 11.65
N GLY A 19 -9.64 6.38 12.62
CA GLY A 19 -9.95 7.81 12.73
C GLY A 19 -8.73 8.70 12.84
N GLY A 20 -8.89 9.97 12.45
CA GLY A 20 -7.84 11.00 12.57
C GLY A 20 -6.77 10.99 11.48
N LEU A 21 -6.80 10.06 10.52
CA LEU A 21 -5.81 9.94 9.45
C LEU A 21 -6.28 10.44 8.07
N LEU A 22 -7.58 10.67 7.89
CA LEU A 22 -8.17 11.06 6.61
C LEU A 22 -8.44 12.56 6.54
N HIS A 23 -8.20 13.15 5.37
CA HIS A 23 -8.51 14.55 5.10
C HIS A 23 -9.99 14.74 4.75
N ALA A 24 -10.61 15.79 5.27
CA ALA A 24 -11.98 16.15 4.93
C ALA A 24 -12.09 16.65 3.48
N ARG A 25 -13.18 16.28 2.79
CA ARG A 25 -13.50 16.77 1.43
C ARG A 25 -14.61 17.83 1.43
N SER A 26 -15.27 18.03 2.57
CA SER A 26 -16.32 19.03 2.79
C SER A 26 -16.42 19.40 4.27
N ASN A 27 -17.11 20.49 4.59
CA ASN A 27 -17.41 20.85 5.99
C ASN A 27 -18.26 19.80 6.71
N HIS A 28 -19.11 19.08 5.97
CA HIS A 28 -19.88 17.96 6.53
C HIS A 28 -18.93 16.82 6.92
N ASP A 29 -18.06 16.41 5.99
CA ASP A 29 -17.08 15.35 6.23
C ASP A 29 -16.15 15.71 7.40
N ALA A 30 -15.68 16.96 7.48
CA ALA A 30 -14.80 17.41 8.56
C ALA A 30 -15.38 17.15 9.94
N ARG A 31 -16.68 17.45 10.13
CA ARG A 31 -17.37 17.24 11.41
C ARG A 31 -17.53 15.77 11.76
N VAL A 32 -17.76 14.92 10.76
CA VAL A 32 -17.92 13.48 10.97
C VAL A 32 -16.56 12.82 11.23
N LEU A 33 -15.57 13.09 10.39
CA LEU A 33 -14.23 12.51 10.49
C LEU A 33 -13.53 12.87 11.80
N ALA A 34 -13.71 14.09 12.32
CA ALA A 34 -13.14 14.51 13.60
C ALA A 34 -13.64 13.69 14.81
N ARG A 35 -14.78 12.99 14.66
CA ARG A 35 -15.42 12.19 15.71
C ARG A 35 -15.37 10.69 15.42
N ALA A 36 -14.86 10.30 14.25
CA ALA A 36 -14.87 8.94 13.79
C ALA A 36 -13.76 8.13 14.48
N SER A 37 -14.11 6.94 14.96
CA SER A 37 -13.12 5.93 15.35
C SER A 37 -12.60 5.17 14.13
N HIS A 38 -13.46 4.94 13.13
CA HIS A 38 -13.12 4.31 11.86
C HIS A 38 -13.92 4.93 10.73
N VAL A 39 -13.42 4.84 9.51
CA VAL A 39 -14.04 5.38 8.30
C VAL A 39 -13.95 4.35 7.18
N LEU A 40 -15.09 4.01 6.60
CA LEU A 40 -15.18 3.15 5.42
C LEU A 40 -14.91 4.00 4.18
N ARG A 41 -13.84 3.66 3.45
CA ARG A 41 -13.36 4.37 2.27
C ARG A 41 -13.30 3.40 1.10
N ARG A 42 -13.98 3.70 0.00
CA ARG A 42 -13.93 2.90 -1.23
C ARG A 42 -12.55 2.99 -1.86
N LYS A 43 -11.97 1.87 -2.26
CA LYS A 43 -10.61 1.81 -2.85
C LYS A 43 -10.50 2.50 -4.19
N GLN A 44 -11.49 2.31 -5.06
CA GLN A 44 -11.47 2.76 -6.45
C GLN A 44 -11.29 4.28 -6.59
N ASP A 45 -11.99 5.08 -5.77
CA ASP A 45 -12.04 6.54 -5.90
C ASP A 45 -11.79 7.28 -4.56
N GLY A 46 -11.54 6.53 -3.50
CA GLY A 46 -11.32 7.07 -2.17
C GLY A 46 -12.54 7.70 -1.52
N ARG A 47 -13.74 7.49 -2.04
CA ARG A 47 -14.97 8.09 -1.50
C ARG A 47 -15.26 7.54 -0.11
N TYR A 48 -15.62 8.43 0.82
CA TYR A 48 -16.06 8.04 2.16
C TYR A 48 -17.50 7.53 2.07
N LEU A 49 -17.72 6.32 2.58
CA LEU A 49 -19.00 5.61 2.50
C LEU A 49 -19.77 5.74 3.81
N ALA A 50 -19.08 5.55 4.94
CA ALA A 50 -19.62 5.64 6.28
C ALA A 50 -18.51 5.90 7.31
N ALA A 51 -18.88 6.31 8.52
CA ALA A 51 -17.97 6.48 9.63
C ALA A 51 -18.53 5.84 10.91
N GLN A 52 -17.70 5.10 11.64
CA GLN A 52 -18.04 4.58 12.95
C GLN A 52 -17.84 5.67 14.01
N LEU A 53 -18.94 6.19 14.55
CA LEU A 53 -18.95 7.15 15.65
C LEU A 53 -19.23 6.43 16.98
N ALA A 54 -19.14 7.16 18.10
CA ALA A 54 -19.54 6.64 19.41
C ALA A 54 -21.02 6.20 19.46
N GLY A 55 -21.88 6.87 18.69
CA GLY A 55 -23.32 6.56 18.60
C GLY A 55 -23.69 5.51 17.54
N GLY A 56 -22.70 4.87 16.90
CA GLY A 56 -22.93 3.89 15.84
C GLY A 56 -22.43 4.35 14.47
N LEU A 57 -22.78 3.56 13.45
CA LEU A 57 -22.38 3.80 12.07
C LEU A 57 -23.20 4.95 11.46
N MET A 58 -22.50 5.98 10.98
CA MET A 58 -23.08 7.10 10.24
C MET A 58 -22.80 6.94 8.74
N PRO A 59 -23.81 6.71 7.89
CA PRO A 59 -23.66 6.74 6.45
C PRO A 59 -23.25 8.14 5.97
N LEU A 60 -22.33 8.20 5.01
CA LEU A 60 -21.92 9.44 4.31
C LEU A 60 -22.47 9.49 2.88
N LEU A 61 -23.26 8.47 2.49
CA LEU A 61 -23.90 8.35 1.20
C LEU A 61 -25.35 7.87 1.34
N PRO A 62 -26.28 8.33 0.47
CA PRO A 62 -27.69 7.95 0.57
C PRO A 62 -27.96 6.45 0.40
N ARG A 63 -27.19 5.76 -0.45
CA ARG A 63 -27.38 4.34 -0.78
C ARG A 63 -26.17 3.50 -0.36
N LEU A 64 -25.87 3.51 0.95
CA LEU A 64 -24.75 2.75 1.50
C LEU A 64 -24.88 1.23 1.24
N ALA A 65 -26.10 0.69 1.36
CA ALA A 65 -26.37 -0.74 1.16
C ALA A 65 -26.07 -1.23 -0.27
N ASP A 66 -26.09 -0.34 -1.26
CA ASP A 66 -25.81 -0.66 -2.66
C ASP A 66 -24.30 -0.60 -2.97
N ALA A 67 -23.46 -0.18 -2.02
CA ALA A 67 -22.02 -0.06 -2.26
C ALA A 67 -21.38 -1.46 -2.36
N ALA A 68 -20.64 -1.70 -3.43
CA ALA A 68 -19.88 -2.94 -3.61
C ALA A 68 -18.98 -3.22 -2.39
N GLY A 69 -19.05 -4.46 -1.88
CA GLY A 69 -18.25 -4.92 -0.75
C GLY A 69 -18.68 -4.41 0.63
N ILE A 70 -19.86 -3.75 0.74
CA ILE A 70 -20.30 -3.15 2.01
C ILE A 70 -20.54 -4.19 3.11
N ASN A 71 -21.12 -5.34 2.77
CA ASN A 71 -21.41 -6.39 3.76
C ASN A 71 -20.13 -6.95 4.37
N GLU A 72 -19.12 -7.22 3.54
CA GLU A 72 -17.80 -7.68 3.95
C GLU A 72 -17.10 -6.62 4.81
N ALA A 73 -17.20 -5.34 4.44
CA ALA A 73 -16.63 -4.24 5.20
C ALA A 73 -17.30 -4.08 6.58
N LEU A 74 -18.62 -4.22 6.66
CA LEU A 74 -19.34 -4.15 7.93
C LEU A 74 -19.02 -5.34 8.83
N ALA A 75 -18.94 -6.56 8.28
CA ALA A 75 -18.53 -7.74 9.03
C ALA A 75 -17.10 -7.62 9.58
N ALA A 76 -16.17 -7.10 8.78
CA ALA A 76 -14.79 -6.85 9.20
C ALA A 76 -14.69 -5.75 10.27
N LEU A 77 -15.49 -4.69 10.15
CA LEU A 77 -15.59 -3.63 11.16
C LEU A 77 -16.15 -4.19 12.48
N ASP A 78 -17.25 -4.95 12.44
CA ASP A 78 -17.86 -5.54 13.64
C ASP A 78 -16.89 -6.48 14.37
N THR A 79 -16.22 -7.34 13.61
CA THR A 79 -15.13 -8.19 14.12
C THR A 79 -14.05 -7.36 14.82
N ARG A 80 -13.67 -6.21 14.24
CA ARG A 80 -12.67 -5.34 14.87
C ARG A 80 -13.18 -4.71 16.16
N LEU A 81 -14.42 -4.24 16.18
CA LEU A 81 -15.01 -3.54 17.32
C LEU A 81 -15.25 -4.47 18.51
N THR A 82 -15.46 -5.76 18.26
CA THR A 82 -15.67 -6.79 19.29
C THR A 82 -14.37 -7.41 19.80
N GLN A 83 -13.28 -7.38 19.03
CA GLN A 83 -11.98 -7.91 19.44
C GLN A 83 -11.22 -6.97 20.40
N PRO A 84 -10.52 -7.50 21.43
CA PRO A 84 -9.67 -6.69 22.29
C PRO A 84 -8.57 -5.99 21.48
N ALA A 85 -8.43 -4.68 21.62
CA ALA A 85 -7.47 -3.88 20.85
C ALA A 85 -6.00 -4.32 20.98
N ARG A 86 -5.66 -5.07 22.03
CA ARG A 86 -4.31 -5.60 22.30
C ARG A 86 -3.98 -6.86 21.49
N ILE A 87 -4.98 -7.57 20.97
CA ILE A 87 -4.76 -8.76 20.16
C ILE A 87 -4.57 -8.28 18.72
N PRO A 88 -3.39 -8.48 18.12
CA PRO A 88 -3.22 -8.19 16.71
C PRO A 88 -4.05 -9.18 15.89
N PRO A 89 -4.67 -8.73 14.78
CA PRO A 89 -5.39 -9.65 13.92
C PRO A 89 -4.40 -10.68 13.34
N PRO A 90 -4.89 -11.89 13.02
CA PRO A 90 -4.08 -12.87 12.34
C PRO A 90 -3.61 -12.33 10.98
N PRO A 91 -2.44 -12.78 10.49
CA PRO A 91 -2.08 -12.56 9.10
C PRO A 91 -3.14 -13.20 8.20
N GLY A 92 -3.44 -12.54 7.10
CA GLY A 92 -4.40 -13.01 6.11
C GLY A 92 -4.26 -12.17 4.85
N THR A 93 -4.58 -12.78 3.72
CA THR A 93 -4.59 -12.13 2.41
C THR A 93 -6.00 -12.11 1.86
N LEU A 94 -6.29 -11.14 1.00
CA LEU A 94 -7.54 -11.07 0.27
C LEU A 94 -7.54 -12.09 -0.88
N PRO A 95 -8.73 -12.58 -1.30
CA PRO A 95 -8.84 -13.40 -2.49
C PRO A 95 -8.40 -12.64 -3.74
N LEU A 96 -7.91 -13.38 -4.73
CA LEU A 96 -7.49 -12.87 -6.04
C LEU A 96 -8.62 -12.93 -7.09
N ASP A 97 -9.83 -13.32 -6.70
CA ASP A 97 -10.99 -13.51 -7.60
C ASP A 97 -11.32 -12.28 -8.46
N ARG A 98 -11.08 -11.07 -7.95
CA ARG A 98 -11.30 -9.82 -8.69
C ARG A 98 -10.12 -9.38 -9.54
N LEU A 99 -9.00 -10.07 -9.43
CA LEU A 99 -7.80 -9.71 -10.15
C LEU A 99 -7.94 -10.01 -11.64
N GLN A 100 -8.49 -11.17 -12.00
CA GLN A 100 -8.74 -11.55 -13.39
C GLN A 100 -9.56 -10.48 -14.11
N GLN A 101 -10.67 -10.02 -13.51
CA GLN A 101 -11.52 -8.98 -14.10
C GLN A 101 -10.76 -7.67 -14.37
N ARG A 102 -9.78 -7.32 -13.52
CA ARG A 102 -8.97 -6.10 -13.69
C ARG A 102 -7.92 -6.28 -14.79
N LEU A 103 -7.36 -7.48 -14.93
CA LEU A 103 -6.44 -7.81 -16.02
C LEU A 103 -7.18 -7.82 -17.37
N ASP A 104 -8.39 -8.38 -17.42
CA ASP A 104 -9.26 -8.39 -18.60
C ASP A 104 -9.59 -6.96 -19.07
N GLN A 105 -9.86 -6.04 -18.14
CA GLN A 105 -10.09 -4.61 -18.44
C GLN A 105 -8.89 -3.93 -19.13
N LEU A 106 -7.68 -4.44 -18.91
CA LEU A 106 -6.46 -3.95 -19.55
C LEU A 106 -6.09 -4.78 -20.79
N GLY A 107 -6.89 -5.78 -21.16
CA GLY A 107 -6.58 -6.71 -22.25
C GLY A 107 -5.36 -7.59 -21.97
N LEU A 108 -5.06 -7.86 -20.70
CA LEU A 108 -3.90 -8.63 -20.28
C LEU A 108 -4.29 -10.07 -19.98
N ASP A 109 -3.61 -11.00 -20.65
CA ASP A 109 -3.66 -12.43 -20.31
C ASP A 109 -2.71 -12.70 -19.12
N GLU A 110 -3.26 -13.30 -18.05
CA GLU A 110 -2.54 -13.55 -16.80
C GLU A 110 -1.31 -14.43 -17.02
N LEU A 111 -1.49 -15.59 -17.67
CA LEU A 111 -0.44 -16.59 -17.84
C LEU A 111 0.69 -16.05 -18.71
N ARG A 112 0.35 -15.41 -19.84
CA ARG A 112 1.33 -14.81 -20.73
C ARG A 112 2.08 -13.66 -20.06
N TYR A 113 1.42 -12.88 -19.21
CA TYR A 113 2.07 -11.81 -18.47
C TYR A 113 3.06 -12.37 -17.43
N ALA A 114 2.64 -13.36 -16.65
CA ALA A 114 3.48 -14.05 -15.68
C ALA A 114 4.68 -14.72 -16.35
N GLU A 115 4.49 -15.45 -17.46
CA GLU A 115 5.58 -16.10 -18.21
C GLU A 115 6.59 -15.08 -18.76
N ARG A 116 6.11 -13.96 -19.31
CA ARG A 116 6.98 -12.93 -19.90
C ARG A 116 7.82 -12.20 -18.85
N THR A 117 7.24 -11.94 -17.67
CA THR A 117 7.87 -11.09 -16.65
C THR A 117 8.49 -11.90 -15.50
N GLY A 118 8.14 -13.16 -15.33
CA GLY A 118 8.51 -13.94 -14.14
C GLY A 118 7.95 -13.39 -12.83
N LEU A 119 7.04 -12.39 -12.87
CA LEU A 119 6.42 -11.84 -11.66
C LEU A 119 5.32 -12.78 -11.17
N ALA A 120 5.21 -12.92 -9.85
CA ALA A 120 4.16 -13.69 -9.21
C ALA A 120 2.94 -12.82 -8.88
N LEU A 121 1.78 -13.46 -8.74
CA LEU A 121 0.59 -12.82 -8.20
C LEU A 121 0.79 -12.46 -6.73
N VAL A 122 0.45 -11.22 -6.39
CA VAL A 122 0.58 -10.66 -5.04
C VAL A 122 -0.81 -10.31 -4.51
N ALA A 123 -1.27 -11.12 -3.56
CA ALA A 123 -2.50 -10.85 -2.83
C ALA A 123 -2.33 -9.70 -1.85
N GLU A 124 -3.38 -8.89 -1.70
CA GLU A 124 -3.37 -7.80 -0.73
C GLU A 124 -3.49 -8.34 0.71
N PRO A 125 -2.78 -7.80 1.71
CA PRO A 125 -2.99 -8.14 3.10
C PRO A 125 -4.39 -7.71 3.57
N ALA A 126 -5.05 -8.53 4.38
CA ALA A 126 -6.30 -8.17 5.06
C ALA A 126 -6.09 -7.06 6.12
N HIS A 127 -4.85 -6.87 6.58
CA HIS A 127 -4.50 -5.94 7.63
C HIS A 127 -3.13 -5.30 7.39
N LEU A 128 -3.05 -3.98 7.53
CA LEU A 128 -1.81 -3.22 7.43
C LEU A 128 -1.62 -2.34 8.66
N ALA A 129 -0.38 -2.17 9.09
CA ALA A 129 0.01 -1.31 10.19
C ALA A 129 0.43 0.07 9.67
N LEU A 130 0.10 1.12 10.42
CA LEU A 130 0.62 2.45 10.17
C LEU A 130 2.13 2.46 10.41
N ALA A 131 2.90 2.74 9.37
CA ALA A 131 4.36 2.79 9.37
C ALA A 131 4.90 4.23 9.40
N GLY A 132 4.07 5.19 9.80
CA GLY A 132 4.38 6.62 9.80
C GLY A 132 3.66 7.34 8.66
N PHE A 133 4.34 8.34 8.10
CA PHE A 133 3.83 9.13 6.98
C PHE A 133 4.90 9.21 5.90
N ASP A 134 4.47 9.22 4.65
CA ASP A 134 5.35 9.51 3.53
C ASP A 134 5.75 10.99 3.48
N ARG A 135 6.63 11.35 2.55
CA ARG A 135 7.11 12.73 2.37
C ARG A 135 6.01 13.74 2.05
N TYR A 136 4.85 13.27 1.55
CA TYR A 136 3.67 14.10 1.28
C TYR A 136 2.69 14.12 2.46
N ARG A 137 3.10 13.64 3.63
CA ARG A 137 2.30 13.57 4.86
C ARG A 137 1.07 12.66 4.73
N ARG A 138 1.08 11.71 3.80
CA ARG A 138 0.04 10.69 3.68
C ARG A 138 0.39 9.49 4.57
N PRO A 139 -0.59 8.85 5.23
CA PRO A 139 -0.34 7.65 6.03
C PRO A 139 0.36 6.56 5.21
N LEU A 140 1.49 6.07 5.72
CA LEU A 140 2.24 4.97 5.12
C LEU A 140 1.74 3.64 5.68
N TRP A 141 1.22 2.77 4.83
CA TRP A 141 0.71 1.46 5.22
C TRP A 141 1.66 0.36 4.78
N LEU A 142 2.04 -0.52 5.71
CA LEU A 142 2.88 -1.69 5.45
C LEU A 142 2.38 -2.88 6.26
N THR A 143 2.83 -4.10 5.95
CA THR A 143 2.64 -5.21 6.88
C THR A 143 3.31 -4.89 8.21
N ARG A 144 2.87 -5.54 9.30
CA ARG A 144 3.48 -5.31 10.62
C ARG A 144 4.99 -5.61 10.62
N ALA A 145 5.44 -6.59 9.84
CA ALA A 145 6.85 -6.94 9.73
C ALA A 145 7.63 -5.82 9.01
N ALA A 146 7.15 -5.40 7.84
CA ALA A 146 7.75 -4.33 7.06
C ALA A 146 7.73 -2.98 7.79
N ALA A 147 6.64 -2.62 8.48
CA ALA A 147 6.59 -1.42 9.31
C ALA A 147 7.66 -1.40 10.40
N ARG A 148 7.89 -2.53 11.09
CA ARG A 148 8.93 -2.64 12.12
C ARG A 148 10.33 -2.62 11.51
N ALA A 149 10.54 -3.28 10.38
CA ALA A 149 11.82 -3.28 9.69
C ALA A 149 12.16 -1.87 9.19
N TRP A 150 11.20 -1.18 8.60
CA TRP A 150 11.31 0.21 8.14
C TRP A 150 11.71 1.16 9.27
N GLN A 151 11.05 1.07 10.43
CA GLN A 151 11.41 1.89 11.60
C GLN A 151 12.84 1.66 12.07
N ARG A 152 13.31 0.40 12.08
CA ARG A 152 14.70 0.09 12.45
C ARG A 152 15.69 0.61 11.40
N LEU A 153 15.37 0.46 10.11
CA LEU A 153 16.18 0.95 8.99
C LEU A 153 16.34 2.47 9.07
N GLN A 154 15.24 3.22 9.24
CA GLN A 154 15.28 4.67 9.40
C GLN A 154 16.08 5.11 10.63
N GLN A 155 15.92 4.42 11.76
CA GLN A 155 16.64 4.75 12.99
C GLN A 155 18.15 4.53 12.84
N ALA A 156 18.56 3.42 12.22
CA ALA A 156 19.98 3.15 11.97
C ALA A 156 20.58 4.17 11.00
N ALA A 157 19.89 4.46 9.88
CA ALA A 157 20.32 5.48 8.95
C ALA A 157 20.50 6.84 9.64
N ALA A 158 19.56 7.22 10.51
CA ALA A 158 19.62 8.49 11.23
C ALA A 158 20.81 8.57 12.20
N VAL A 159 21.22 7.47 12.83
CA VAL A 159 22.42 7.40 13.67
C VAL A 159 23.68 7.70 12.85
N ASP A 160 23.69 7.28 11.59
CA ASP A 160 24.79 7.53 10.64
C ASP A 160 24.67 8.88 9.91
N GLY A 161 23.71 9.74 10.32
CA GLY A 161 23.47 11.04 9.69
C GLY A 161 22.78 10.99 8.32
N ILE A 162 22.19 9.84 7.97
CA ILE A 162 21.46 9.61 6.72
C ILE A 162 19.95 9.73 6.95
N ALA A 163 19.30 10.61 6.19
CA ALA A 163 17.85 10.77 6.21
C ALA A 163 17.19 9.95 5.10
N LEU A 164 16.27 9.06 5.49
CA LEU A 164 15.46 8.25 4.56
C LEU A 164 13.99 8.68 4.62
N GLU A 165 13.42 9.02 3.47
CA GLU A 165 12.02 9.40 3.31
C GLU A 165 11.25 8.33 2.55
N ALA A 166 10.09 7.91 3.04
CA ALA A 166 9.19 7.09 2.24
C ALA A 166 8.45 7.96 1.21
N ILE A 167 8.32 7.46 -0.02
CA ILE A 167 7.48 8.04 -1.07
C ILE A 167 6.12 7.33 -1.12
N SER A 168 6.14 5.99 -1.09
CA SER A 168 4.96 5.15 -1.23
C SER A 168 5.15 3.81 -0.51
N GLY A 169 4.05 3.15 -0.13
CA GLY A 169 4.05 1.85 0.56
C GLY A 169 2.98 0.95 -0.04
N TYR A 170 2.11 0.36 0.78
CA TYR A 170 1.01 -0.45 0.27
C TYR A 170 0.15 0.30 -0.77
N ARG A 171 -0.20 -0.43 -1.83
CA ARG A 171 -1.05 0.03 -2.92
C ARG A 171 -2.03 -1.06 -3.28
N SER A 172 -3.34 -0.78 -3.23
CA SER A 172 -4.35 -1.77 -3.65
C SER A 172 -4.30 -2.04 -5.15
N HIS A 173 -4.78 -3.21 -5.57
CA HIS A 173 -5.03 -3.56 -6.97
C HIS A 173 -5.93 -2.54 -7.65
N ALA A 174 -6.98 -2.06 -6.95
CA ALA A 174 -7.88 -1.04 -7.47
C ALA A 174 -7.17 0.31 -7.69
N TYR A 175 -6.27 0.70 -6.77
CA TYR A 175 -5.47 1.91 -6.96
C TYR A 175 -4.53 1.76 -8.17
N GLN A 176 -3.88 0.60 -8.32
CA GLN A 176 -2.99 0.31 -9.44
C GLN A 176 -3.74 0.37 -10.77
N LEU A 177 -4.93 -0.23 -10.87
CA LEU A 177 -5.79 -0.09 -12.05
C LEU A 177 -6.10 1.38 -12.36
N GLY A 178 -6.40 2.18 -11.33
CA GLY A 178 -6.60 3.63 -11.51
C GLY A 178 -5.36 4.37 -12.04
N ILE A 179 -4.13 3.91 -11.78
CA ILE A 179 -2.92 4.45 -12.42
C ILE A 179 -2.97 4.20 -13.92
N PHE A 180 -3.32 2.97 -14.33
CA PHE A 180 -3.42 2.60 -15.74
C PHE A 180 -4.49 3.42 -16.45
N GLU A 181 -5.68 3.53 -15.88
CA GLU A 181 -6.78 4.34 -16.43
C GLU A 181 -6.34 5.81 -16.66
N ARG A 182 -5.68 6.42 -15.66
CA ARG A 182 -5.18 7.81 -15.78
C ARG A 182 -4.09 7.96 -16.84
N LYS A 183 -3.20 6.97 -16.99
CA LYS A 183 -2.14 7.02 -18.00
C LYS A 183 -2.69 6.78 -19.41
N GLN A 184 -3.65 5.88 -19.58
CA GLN A 184 -4.36 5.67 -20.84
C GLN A 184 -5.15 6.92 -21.25
N ALA A 185 -5.83 7.58 -20.29
CA ALA A 185 -6.50 8.85 -20.54
C ALA A 185 -5.53 9.99 -20.97
N ARG A 186 -4.23 9.84 -20.69
CA ARG A 186 -3.16 10.73 -21.16
C ARG A 186 -2.49 10.27 -22.47
N GLY A 187 -2.99 9.20 -23.09
CA GLY A 187 -2.55 8.71 -24.39
C GLY A 187 -1.46 7.63 -24.36
N LEU A 188 -1.11 7.08 -23.18
CA LEU A 188 -0.14 5.98 -23.10
C LEU A 188 -0.83 4.64 -23.37
N SER A 189 -0.21 3.77 -24.16
CA SER A 189 -0.68 2.39 -24.33
C SER A 189 -0.44 1.56 -23.07
N VAL A 190 -1.18 0.47 -22.88
CA VAL A 190 -0.96 -0.47 -21.77
C VAL A 190 0.48 -0.98 -21.77
N GLU A 191 1.05 -1.29 -22.94
CA GLU A 191 2.43 -1.74 -23.08
C GLU A 191 3.45 -0.68 -22.60
N GLN A 192 3.25 0.59 -22.93
CA GLN A 192 4.09 1.70 -22.44
C GLN A 192 3.96 1.90 -20.92
N ILE A 193 2.80 1.61 -20.35
CA ILE A 193 2.61 1.69 -18.90
C ILE A 193 3.33 0.53 -18.20
N LEU A 194 3.31 -0.66 -18.81
CA LEU A 194 3.89 -1.88 -18.24
C LEU A 194 5.42 -1.88 -18.13
N THR A 195 6.11 -0.95 -18.79
CA THR A 195 7.58 -0.79 -18.63
C THR A 195 7.95 -0.16 -17.29
N VAL A 196 7.06 0.67 -16.73
CA VAL A 196 7.31 1.44 -15.49
C VAL A 196 6.33 1.09 -14.36
N ASN A 197 5.33 0.27 -14.64
CA ASN A 197 4.35 -0.16 -13.65
C ASN A 197 3.96 -1.61 -13.90
N ALA A 198 4.20 -2.48 -12.92
CA ALA A 198 3.63 -3.81 -12.93
C ALA A 198 2.10 -3.76 -13.08
N ALA A 199 1.53 -4.76 -13.77
CA ALA A 199 0.09 -4.91 -13.88
C ALA A 199 -0.57 -4.99 -12.48
N PRO A 200 -1.84 -4.59 -12.32
CA PRO A 200 -2.60 -4.90 -11.10
C PRO A 200 -2.41 -6.38 -10.75
N GLY A 201 -2.16 -6.67 -9.48
CA GLY A 201 -1.89 -8.04 -9.01
C GLY A 201 -0.44 -8.50 -9.10
N TYR A 202 0.43 -7.81 -9.83
CA TYR A 202 1.83 -8.18 -10.01
C TYR A 202 2.82 -7.20 -9.37
N SER A 203 2.33 -6.13 -8.75
CA SER A 203 3.17 -5.19 -8.00
C SER A 203 3.43 -5.67 -6.57
N GLU A 204 4.69 -5.64 -6.12
CA GLU A 204 5.05 -5.96 -4.73
C GLU A 204 4.40 -5.02 -3.70
N HIS A 205 4.05 -3.79 -4.09
CA HIS A 205 3.30 -2.87 -3.23
C HIS A 205 1.94 -3.42 -2.81
N HIS A 206 1.35 -4.36 -3.56
CA HIS A 206 0.11 -5.02 -3.15
C HIS A 206 0.27 -5.79 -1.86
N GLY A 207 1.42 -6.45 -1.68
CA GLY A 207 1.73 -7.27 -0.50
C GLY A 207 2.03 -6.45 0.75
N GLY A 208 2.19 -5.14 0.63
CA GLY A 208 2.50 -4.25 1.75
C GLY A 208 3.89 -4.44 2.37
N ASN A 209 4.78 -5.17 1.68
CA ASN A 209 6.18 -5.36 2.08
C ASN A 209 7.13 -4.44 1.32
N ALA A 210 6.70 -3.92 0.16
CA ALA A 210 7.47 -2.97 -0.63
C ALA A 210 7.16 -1.52 -0.24
N LEU A 211 8.19 -0.69 -0.34
CA LEU A 211 8.11 0.76 -0.23
C LEU A 211 9.11 1.42 -1.17
N ASP A 212 8.72 2.62 -1.61
CA ASP A 212 9.59 3.51 -2.36
C ASP A 212 10.31 4.43 -1.37
N ILE A 213 11.63 4.53 -1.47
CA ILE A 213 12.49 5.31 -0.59
C ILE A 213 13.20 6.41 -1.39
N SER A 214 13.34 7.58 -0.78
CA SER A 214 14.12 8.71 -1.28
C SER A 214 14.87 9.37 -0.12
N SER A 215 15.48 10.51 -0.38
CA SER A 215 16.13 11.36 0.62
C SER A 215 15.69 12.83 0.47
N PRO A 216 15.85 13.67 1.51
CA PRO A 216 15.46 15.07 1.44
C PRO A 216 16.13 15.80 0.27
N GLY A 217 15.34 16.56 -0.50
CA GLY A 217 15.82 17.32 -1.66
C GLY A 217 15.84 16.53 -2.97
N GLU A 218 15.71 15.21 -2.92
CA GLU A 218 15.69 14.38 -4.13
C GLU A 218 14.29 14.26 -4.73
N PRO A 219 14.18 14.20 -6.07
CA PRO A 219 12.94 13.83 -6.74
C PRO A 219 12.42 12.46 -6.28
N ALA A 220 11.09 12.29 -6.36
CA ALA A 220 10.45 11.04 -5.95
C ALA A 220 10.45 10.04 -7.10
N ALA A 221 10.91 8.82 -6.85
CA ALA A 221 10.91 7.71 -7.81
C ALA A 221 11.63 8.06 -9.13
N GLU A 222 12.85 8.62 -9.02
CA GLU A 222 13.72 8.92 -10.15
C GLU A 222 15.09 8.26 -9.98
N GLU A 223 15.75 7.94 -11.09
CA GLU A 223 17.06 7.27 -11.11
C GLU A 223 18.14 8.09 -10.40
N SER A 224 18.01 9.41 -10.35
CA SER A 224 18.93 10.33 -9.67
C SER A 224 19.18 9.96 -8.21
N PHE A 225 18.23 9.29 -7.54
CA PHE A 225 18.39 8.80 -6.17
C PHE A 225 19.63 7.92 -5.98
N GLU A 226 20.08 7.20 -7.03
CA GLU A 226 21.26 6.33 -6.95
C GLU A 226 22.57 7.08 -6.63
N HIS A 227 22.63 8.38 -6.92
CA HIS A 227 23.82 9.21 -6.70
C HIS A 227 23.91 9.77 -5.27
N THR A 228 22.97 9.39 -4.40
CA THR A 228 22.84 9.97 -3.06
C THR A 228 23.59 9.16 -2.02
N ALA A 229 23.99 9.82 -0.92
CA ALA A 229 24.52 9.13 0.26
C ALA A 229 23.50 8.16 0.87
N ALA A 230 22.20 8.46 0.75
CA ALA A 230 21.12 7.59 1.22
C ALA A 230 21.07 6.26 0.45
N PHE A 231 21.14 6.30 -0.88
CA PHE A 231 21.18 5.08 -1.69
C PHE A 231 22.46 4.27 -1.42
N ALA A 232 23.63 4.93 -1.35
CA ALA A 232 24.87 4.25 -1.00
C ALA A 232 24.80 3.55 0.37
N TRP A 233 24.16 4.19 1.35
CA TRP A 233 23.92 3.59 2.67
C TRP A 233 22.95 2.40 2.60
N LEU A 234 21.85 2.52 1.85
CA LEU A 234 20.89 1.42 1.68
C LEU A 234 21.56 0.18 1.05
N GLN A 235 22.40 0.35 0.03
CA GLN A 235 23.12 -0.74 -0.62
C GLN A 235 24.00 -1.54 0.35
N LEU A 236 24.52 -0.91 1.41
CA LEU A 236 25.37 -1.55 2.41
C LEU A 236 24.57 -2.16 3.57
N HIS A 237 23.44 -1.55 3.94
CA HIS A 237 22.77 -1.82 5.21
C HIS A 237 21.37 -2.43 5.08
N ALA A 238 20.64 -2.22 3.98
CA ALA A 238 19.24 -2.59 3.84
C ALA A 238 18.99 -4.09 4.08
N ALA A 239 19.89 -4.95 3.58
CA ALA A 239 19.81 -6.41 3.75
C ALA A 239 19.80 -6.84 5.23
N THR A 240 20.50 -6.11 6.12
CA THR A 240 20.52 -6.40 7.56
C THR A 240 19.16 -6.20 8.23
N PHE A 241 18.28 -5.42 7.59
CA PHE A 241 16.90 -5.21 8.02
C PHE A 241 15.90 -6.08 7.24
N GLY A 242 16.39 -6.90 6.30
CA GLY A 242 15.60 -7.79 5.44
C GLY A 242 15.13 -7.15 4.13
N PHE A 243 15.58 -5.94 3.80
CA PHE A 243 15.22 -5.27 2.55
C PHE A 243 16.20 -5.58 1.44
N HIS A 244 15.68 -5.74 0.22
CA HIS A 244 16.46 -5.81 -1.01
C HIS A 244 15.84 -4.90 -2.07
N MET A 245 16.65 -4.49 -3.04
CA MET A 245 16.18 -3.72 -4.20
C MET A 245 15.69 -4.69 -5.28
N SER A 246 14.41 -4.63 -5.63
CA SER A 246 13.78 -5.64 -6.49
C SER A 246 14.07 -5.46 -7.98
N TYR A 247 14.32 -4.22 -8.41
CA TYR A 247 14.48 -3.87 -9.82
C TYR A 247 15.84 -3.20 -10.10
N PRO A 248 16.96 -3.94 -10.00
CA PRO A 248 18.25 -3.47 -10.50
C PRO A 248 18.24 -3.30 -12.02
N ARG A 249 19.31 -2.69 -12.55
CA ARG A 249 19.59 -2.75 -13.99
C ARG A 249 19.61 -4.20 -14.47
N ASP A 250 19.09 -4.44 -15.66
CA ASP A 250 19.01 -5.75 -16.30
C ASP A 250 18.21 -6.81 -15.51
N ASN A 251 17.28 -6.39 -14.65
CA ASN A 251 16.36 -7.32 -13.99
C ASN A 251 15.53 -8.11 -15.02
N PRO A 252 15.15 -9.36 -14.73
CA PRO A 252 14.49 -10.24 -15.69
C PRO A 252 13.01 -9.89 -15.93
N HIS A 253 12.46 -8.91 -15.18
CA HIS A 253 11.03 -8.64 -15.17
C HIS A 253 10.57 -7.69 -16.27
N GLY A 254 11.51 -7.07 -16.99
CA GLY A 254 11.20 -6.03 -17.98
C GLY A 254 10.66 -4.74 -17.36
N ILE A 255 10.82 -4.57 -16.04
CA ILE A 255 10.57 -3.32 -15.32
C ILE A 255 11.85 -2.48 -15.43
N VAL A 256 11.71 -1.17 -15.62
CA VAL A 256 12.86 -0.25 -15.64
C VAL A 256 13.66 -0.33 -14.33
N TYR A 257 14.88 0.20 -14.34
CA TYR A 257 15.68 0.31 -13.12
C TYR A 257 14.99 1.23 -12.10
N GLU A 258 14.78 0.74 -10.88
CA GLU A 258 14.10 1.48 -9.81
C GLU A 258 14.97 1.51 -8.53
N PRO A 259 15.98 2.39 -8.43
CA PRO A 259 16.84 2.51 -7.24
C PRO A 259 16.09 2.89 -5.96
N TRP A 260 14.87 3.41 -6.11
CA TRP A 260 13.99 3.78 -5.02
C TRP A 260 13.16 2.62 -4.49
N HIS A 261 13.01 1.48 -5.19
CA HIS A 261 12.06 0.43 -4.83
C HIS A 261 12.72 -0.67 -3.98
N TRP A 262 12.27 -0.81 -2.74
CA TRP A 262 12.83 -1.77 -1.77
C TRP A 262 11.74 -2.66 -1.19
N CYS A 263 11.97 -3.97 -1.17
CA CYS A 263 11.02 -4.97 -0.69
C CYS A 263 11.58 -5.74 0.51
N LEU A 264 10.77 -5.89 1.56
CA LEU A 264 11.11 -6.79 2.67
C LEU A 264 10.96 -8.23 2.18
N ALA A 265 12.05 -9.00 2.19
CA ALA A 265 12.03 -10.41 1.89
C ALA A 265 11.01 -11.14 2.77
N SER A 266 10.22 -12.02 2.17
CA SER A 266 9.37 -12.91 2.95
C SER A 266 10.28 -13.88 3.72
N ARG A 267 9.83 -14.42 4.85
CA ARG A 267 10.65 -15.35 5.65
C ARG A 267 11.04 -16.63 4.88
N ASP A 268 10.37 -16.89 3.76
CA ASP A 268 10.64 -18.03 2.89
C ASP A 268 11.72 -17.72 1.82
N ASP A 269 12.10 -16.45 1.66
CA ASP A 269 13.09 -15.97 0.66
C ASP A 269 14.49 -15.71 1.24
N ALA A 270 14.73 -16.01 2.52
CA ALA A 270 16.06 -15.84 3.11
C ALA A 270 16.98 -16.98 2.63
N PRO A 271 18.08 -16.70 1.91
CA PRO A 271 19.06 -17.73 1.61
C PRO A 271 19.65 -18.23 2.93
N ASN A 272 19.61 -19.54 3.13
CA ASN A 272 20.31 -20.26 4.20
C ASN A 272 21.82 -19.96 4.19
#